data_AF-A0A328XT20-F1
#
_entry.id   AF-A0A328XT20-F1
#
_cell.length_a   1.000
_cell.length_b   1.000
_cell.length_c   1.000
_cell.angle_alpha   90.00
_cell.angle_beta   90.00
_cell.angle_gamma   90.00
#
_symmetry.space_group_name_H-M   'P 1'
#
loop_
_entity.id
_entity.type
_entity.pdbx_description
1 polymer ?
#
loop_
_entity_poly.entity_id
_entity_poly.type
_entity_poly.pdbx_seq_one_letter_code
_entity_poly.pdbx_strand_id
1 'polypeptide(L)'
;MTARKPLSTNRQGNRQDNRKGNLKSALFGAMLIGGMSVAGSALAAPQGLYSANELNDADVVLKATPSQHVGEVDDILLDDDMRVRALVIETDDQFGLAEKAYVINTGDFTVETLNGDRLDQVSYVVHLDMTSDEISQQPEYTSTWWAQTKEATSKAWANTKEGASSAWETTKSATADALTSAGNALESAGEKAQQAVDSNQ
;
A
#
# COMPACT_ATOMS: atom_id res chain seq x y z
N MET A 1 31.38 -21.69 -63.66
CA MET A 1 31.70 -20.78 -62.55
C MET A 1 31.85 -21.64 -61.29
N THR A 2 33.07 -22.11 -60.93
CA THR A 2 34.05 -21.46 -60.01
C THR A 2 33.49 -21.39 -58.58
N ALA A 3 34.00 -21.96 -57.47
CA ALA A 3 35.29 -22.55 -57.01
C ALA A 3 35.03 -23.49 -55.78
N ARG A 4 35.80 -24.57 -55.51
CA ARG A 4 36.89 -24.77 -54.48
C ARG A 4 36.68 -24.02 -53.13
N LYS A 5 36.95 -24.49 -51.89
CA LYS A 5 37.76 -25.56 -51.23
C LYS A 5 37.39 -25.58 -49.69
N PRO A 6 38.03 -26.32 -48.75
CA PRO A 6 37.44 -26.89 -47.52
C PRO A 6 37.98 -26.33 -46.18
N LEU A 7 37.60 -26.97 -45.05
CA LEU A 7 38.04 -26.72 -43.67
C LEU A 7 39.58 -26.63 -43.47
N SER A 8 40.02 -25.70 -42.61
CA SER A 8 41.21 -25.84 -41.77
C SER A 8 41.14 -24.91 -40.54
N THR A 9 41.42 -25.51 -39.40
CA THR A 9 41.61 -24.98 -38.04
C THR A 9 42.89 -24.14 -37.94
N ASN A 10 42.89 -23.01 -37.21
CA ASN A 10 44.02 -22.68 -36.33
C ASN A 10 43.69 -21.67 -35.22
N ARG A 11 44.19 -21.98 -34.01
CA ARG A 11 44.24 -21.14 -32.80
C ARG A 11 45.28 -20.05 -32.96
N GLN A 12 44.98 -18.83 -32.48
CA GLN A 12 45.77 -17.98 -31.54
C GLN A 12 44.74 -16.95 -31.02
N GLY A 13 44.46 -16.77 -29.73
CA GLY A 13 45.39 -16.52 -28.64
C GLY A 13 45.59 -15.01 -28.49
N ASN A 14 44.68 -14.30 -27.80
CA ASN A 14 45.11 -13.12 -27.06
C ASN A 14 44.28 -12.91 -25.79
N ARG A 15 45.00 -12.93 -24.68
CA ARG A 15 44.54 -12.62 -23.34
C ARG A 15 44.36 -11.11 -23.24
N GLN A 16 43.25 -10.65 -22.67
CA GLN A 16 43.23 -9.40 -21.92
C GLN A 16 42.67 -9.70 -20.53
N ASP A 17 43.60 -10.08 -19.65
CA ASP A 17 43.43 -9.90 -18.22
C ASP A 17 43.62 -8.42 -17.87
N ASN A 18 43.06 -8.05 -16.72
CA ASN A 18 43.10 -6.78 -16.00
C ASN A 18 42.17 -5.66 -16.46
N ARG A 19 41.00 -5.62 -15.79
CA ARG A 19 40.77 -4.56 -14.81
C ARG A 19 39.90 -5.06 -13.66
N LYS A 20 40.52 -5.18 -12.48
CA LYS A 20 39.81 -5.22 -11.19
C LYS A 20 38.99 -3.94 -11.08
N GLY A 21 37.69 -4.09 -10.89
CA GLY A 21 36.76 -3.02 -10.57
C GLY A 21 35.67 -3.58 -9.67
N ASN A 22 35.93 -3.58 -8.36
CA ASN A 22 34.89 -3.75 -7.36
C ASN A 22 33.95 -2.55 -7.46
N LEU A 23 32.69 -2.77 -7.87
CA LEU A 23 31.59 -1.85 -7.66
C LEU A 23 30.36 -2.73 -7.39
N LYS A 24 30.17 -3.09 -6.12
CA LYS A 24 29.21 -2.45 -5.21
C LYS A 24 27.78 -2.64 -5.68
N SER A 25 27.00 -3.33 -4.83
CA SER A 25 25.55 -3.45 -4.82
C SER A 25 24.84 -2.40 -5.66
N ALA A 26 24.09 -2.87 -6.65
CA ALA A 26 23.06 -2.06 -7.26
C ALA A 26 22.05 -1.69 -6.14
N LEU A 27 21.96 -0.39 -5.87
CA LEU A 27 20.93 0.18 -5.02
C LEU A 27 19.56 -0.24 -5.56
N PHE A 28 18.76 -0.91 -4.74
CA PHE A 28 17.31 -0.79 -4.84
C PHE A 28 16.94 0.60 -4.31
N GLY A 29 17.24 1.63 -5.10
CA GLY A 29 16.76 2.98 -4.89
C GLY A 29 15.34 3.06 -5.40
N ALA A 30 14.41 3.48 -4.54
CA ALA A 30 13.05 3.82 -4.92
C ALA A 30 13.09 4.79 -6.11
N MET A 31 12.55 4.37 -7.24
CA MET A 31 12.34 5.25 -8.39
C MET A 31 11.18 6.16 -8.04
N LEU A 32 11.46 7.37 -7.57
CA LEU A 32 10.50 8.48 -7.64
C LEU A 32 10.28 8.76 -9.12
N ILE A 33 9.15 8.27 -9.65
CA ILE A 33 8.74 8.54 -11.03
C ILE A 33 8.47 10.03 -11.14
N GLY A 34 9.42 10.74 -11.75
CA GLY A 34 9.22 12.09 -12.24
C GLY A 34 8.35 12.08 -13.51
N GLY A 35 7.29 12.89 -13.48
CA GLY A 35 6.75 13.60 -14.64
C GLY A 35 6.20 12.79 -15.82
N MET A 36 4.92 12.41 -15.75
CA MET A 36 4.03 12.44 -16.91
C MET A 36 2.71 13.11 -16.51
N SER A 37 2.40 14.20 -17.19
CA SER A 37 1.13 14.91 -17.10
C SER A 37 0.01 14.07 -17.68
N VAL A 38 -0.85 13.52 -16.81
CA VAL A 38 -2.17 13.01 -17.18
C VAL A 38 -3.18 14.11 -16.86
N ALA A 39 -3.71 14.74 -17.91
CA ALA A 39 -4.91 15.55 -17.78
C ALA A 39 -6.11 14.61 -17.55
N GLY A 40 -6.91 14.90 -16.52
CA GLY A 40 -8.19 14.23 -16.25
C GLY A 40 -8.21 13.50 -14.90
N SER A 41 -8.97 14.08 -13.98
CA SER A 41 -9.19 13.65 -12.58
C SER A 41 -7.96 13.81 -11.68
N ALA A 42 -7.99 14.82 -10.81
CA ALA A 42 -7.10 14.90 -9.66
C ALA A 42 -7.44 13.73 -8.70
N LEU A 43 -6.99 12.53 -9.03
CA LEU A 43 -6.95 11.44 -8.06
C LEU A 43 -5.92 11.84 -7.01
N ALA A 44 -6.33 11.87 -5.75
CA ALA A 44 -5.45 12.16 -4.63
C ALA A 44 -4.19 11.29 -4.75
N ALA A 45 -3.02 11.91 -4.88
CA ALA A 45 -1.77 11.17 -4.87
C ALA A 45 -1.65 10.41 -3.55
N PRO A 46 -1.16 9.16 -3.54
CA PRO A 46 -1.01 8.41 -2.30
C PRO A 46 -0.10 9.20 -1.36
N GLN A 47 -0.64 9.61 -0.21
CA GLN A 47 0.07 10.42 0.79
C GLN A 47 1.17 9.62 1.52
N GLY A 48 1.22 8.31 1.29
CA GLY A 48 2.21 7.40 1.87
C GLY A 48 1.92 6.98 3.30
N LEU A 49 1.23 7.82 4.09
CA LEU A 49 0.83 7.51 5.47
C LEU A 49 -0.60 7.98 5.74
N TYR A 50 -1.36 7.16 6.46
CA TYR A 50 -2.73 7.44 6.89
C TYR A 50 -2.83 7.23 8.40
N SER A 51 -3.56 8.11 9.08
CA SER A 51 -3.92 7.94 10.48
C SER A 51 -5.04 6.92 10.59
N ALA A 52 -4.79 5.79 11.25
CA ALA A 52 -5.86 4.79 11.48
C ALA A 52 -7.00 5.39 12.32
N ASN A 53 -6.69 6.31 13.24
CA ASN A 53 -7.69 6.97 14.08
C ASN A 53 -8.64 7.85 13.26
N GLU A 54 -8.12 8.61 12.29
CA GLU A 54 -8.95 9.48 11.44
C GLU A 54 -9.60 8.72 10.28
N LEU A 55 -9.08 7.52 9.96
CA LEU A 55 -9.66 6.65 8.94
C LEU A 55 -10.81 5.82 9.50
N ASN A 56 -10.77 5.49 10.79
CA ASN A 56 -11.97 5.09 11.52
C ASN A 56 -12.93 6.27 11.56
N ASP A 57 -14.22 6.00 11.45
CA ASP A 57 -15.29 7.01 11.44
C ASP A 57 -15.23 7.95 10.22
N ALA A 58 -14.43 7.62 9.20
CA ALA A 58 -14.36 8.40 7.97
C ALA A 58 -15.65 8.23 7.14
N ASP A 59 -16.14 9.34 6.58
CA ASP A 59 -17.31 9.35 5.69
C ASP A 59 -17.08 8.44 4.47
N VAL A 60 -18.09 7.65 4.13
CA VAL A 60 -18.09 6.77 2.96
C VAL A 60 -19.14 7.24 1.95
N VAL A 61 -18.72 7.42 0.69
CA VAL A 61 -19.58 7.83 -0.43
C VAL A 61 -19.38 6.93 -1.65
N LEU A 62 -20.35 6.92 -2.55
CA LEU A 62 -20.18 6.28 -3.86
C LEU A 62 -19.35 7.18 -4.77
N LYS A 63 -18.30 6.63 -5.39
CA LYS A 63 -17.46 7.35 -6.37
C LYS A 63 -18.27 7.91 -7.54
N ALA A 64 -19.28 7.17 -8.00
CA ALA A 64 -20.16 7.59 -9.09
C ALA A 64 -21.12 8.72 -8.70
N THR A 65 -21.46 8.82 -7.41
CA THR A 65 -22.40 9.81 -6.85
C THR A 65 -21.88 10.31 -5.50
N PRO A 66 -20.89 11.21 -5.45
CA PRO A 66 -20.24 11.60 -4.19
C PRO A 66 -21.17 12.33 -3.19
N SER A 67 -22.35 12.78 -3.62
CA SER A 67 -23.38 13.35 -2.75
C SER A 67 -24.22 12.30 -2.03
N GLN A 68 -24.08 11.02 -2.39
CA GLN A 68 -24.80 9.92 -1.75
C GLN A 68 -23.90 9.31 -0.68
N HIS A 69 -24.25 9.60 0.57
CA HIS A 69 -23.63 9.01 1.74
C HIS A 69 -24.04 7.54 1.85
N VAL A 70 -23.05 6.69 2.08
CA VAL A 70 -23.19 5.24 2.27
C VAL A 70 -23.23 4.91 3.77
N GLY A 71 -22.38 5.59 4.55
CA GLY A 71 -22.19 5.39 5.98
C GLY A 71 -20.75 5.73 6.36
N GLU A 72 -20.17 5.00 7.30
CA GLU A 72 -18.87 5.30 7.91
C GLU A 72 -17.96 4.06 7.96
N VAL A 73 -16.65 4.29 8.12
CA VAL A 73 -15.69 3.21 8.37
C VAL A 73 -15.77 2.79 9.83
N ASP A 74 -16.20 1.54 10.09
CA ASP A 74 -16.30 0.97 11.43
C ASP A 74 -14.97 0.35 11.90
N ASP A 75 -14.24 -0.32 11.00
CA ASP A 75 -12.99 -1.01 11.33
C ASP A 75 -12.05 -1.13 10.12
N ILE A 76 -10.77 -1.36 10.40
CA ILE A 76 -9.71 -1.55 9.40
C ILE A 76 -9.13 -2.96 9.57
N LEU A 77 -9.35 -3.81 8.56
CA LEU A 77 -8.86 -5.19 8.60
C LEU A 77 -7.44 -5.26 8.03
N LEU A 78 -6.51 -5.68 8.88
CA LEU A 78 -5.11 -5.91 8.51
C LEU A 78 -4.84 -7.41 8.32
N ASP A 79 -3.96 -7.76 7.38
CA ASP A 79 -3.39 -9.10 7.30
C ASP A 79 -2.24 -9.33 8.28
N ASP A 80 -1.68 -10.54 8.26
CA ASP A 80 -0.53 -10.94 9.07
C ASP A 80 0.76 -10.13 8.79
N ASP A 81 0.78 -9.39 7.68
CA ASP A 81 1.84 -8.45 7.28
C ASP A 81 1.62 -7.03 7.81
N MET A 82 0.53 -6.81 8.55
CA MET A 82 0.05 -5.50 8.98
C MET A 82 -0.30 -4.57 7.80
N ARG A 83 -0.67 -5.13 6.64
CA ARG A 83 -1.18 -4.37 5.50
C ARG A 83 -2.70 -4.36 5.51
N VAL A 84 -3.27 -3.22 5.12
CA VAL A 84 -4.72 -3.10 4.95
C VAL A 84 -5.17 -4.08 3.88
N ARG A 85 -6.16 -4.91 4.21
CA ARG A 85 -6.83 -5.85 3.30
C ARG A 85 -8.22 -5.41 2.94
N ALA A 86 -8.92 -4.81 3.89
CA ALA A 86 -10.28 -4.35 3.73
C ALA A 86 -10.61 -3.25 4.73
N LEU A 87 -11.63 -2.47 4.41
CA LEU A 87 -12.36 -1.65 5.37
C LEU A 87 -13.66 -2.36 5.72
N VAL A 88 -14.09 -2.23 6.97
CA VAL A 88 -15.45 -2.55 7.38
C VAL A 88 -16.25 -1.25 7.30
N ILE A 89 -17.35 -1.29 6.56
CA ILE A 89 -18.20 -0.13 6.34
C ILE A 89 -19.56 -0.40 6.93
N GLU A 90 -19.92 0.35 7.97
CA GLU A 90 -21.27 0.37 8.50
C GLU A 90 -22.13 1.28 7.61
N THR A 91 -23.24 0.75 7.14
CA THR A 91 -24.15 1.47 6.24
C THR A 91 -25.22 2.21 7.02
N ASP A 92 -25.53 3.43 6.59
CA ASP A 92 -26.61 4.23 7.17
C ASP A 92 -27.99 3.75 6.70
N ASP A 93 -28.99 3.93 7.55
CA ASP A 93 -30.40 3.69 7.22
C ASP A 93 -30.89 4.48 5.98
N GLN A 94 -30.33 5.68 5.79
CA GLN A 94 -30.63 6.58 4.68
C GLN A 94 -30.04 6.14 3.34
N PHE A 95 -29.05 5.23 3.34
CA PHE A 95 -28.46 4.71 2.11
C PHE A 95 -29.42 3.76 1.34
N GLY A 96 -30.53 3.37 1.98
CA GLY A 96 -31.52 2.46 1.40
C GLY A 96 -31.17 0.99 1.58
N LEU A 97 -30.15 0.69 2.38
CA LEU A 97 -29.82 -0.64 2.88
C LEU A 97 -30.20 -0.75 4.36
N ALA A 98 -30.30 -1.97 4.87
CA ALA A 98 -30.37 -2.17 6.32
C ALA A 98 -29.03 -1.80 6.94
N GLU A 99 -29.07 -1.17 8.12
CA GLU A 99 -27.89 -0.84 8.94
C GLU A 99 -27.11 -2.11 9.26
N LYS A 100 -26.03 -2.28 8.50
CA LYS A 100 -25.17 -3.45 8.49
C LYS A 100 -23.75 -3.04 8.18
N ALA A 101 -22.81 -3.79 8.71
CA ALA A 101 -21.39 -3.68 8.40
C ALA A 101 -21.00 -4.62 7.26
N TYR A 102 -20.33 -4.11 6.22
CA TYR A 102 -19.87 -4.87 5.06
C TYR A 102 -18.35 -4.79 4.92
N VAL A 103 -17.75 -5.90 4.49
CA VAL A 103 -16.29 -5.99 4.29
C VAL A 103 -15.94 -5.62 2.85
N ILE A 104 -15.28 -4.48 2.67
CA ILE A 104 -14.89 -3.96 1.36
C ILE A 104 -13.39 -4.12 1.16
N ASN A 105 -12.97 -4.89 0.15
CA ASN A 105 -11.57 -5.20 -0.07
C ASN A 105 -10.80 -4.01 -0.66
N THR A 106 -9.49 -3.96 -0.39
CA THR A 106 -8.59 -3.06 -1.12
C THR A 106 -8.70 -3.31 -2.62
N GLY A 107 -8.85 -2.25 -3.40
CA GLY A 107 -9.11 -2.30 -4.84
C GLY A 107 -10.52 -1.84 -5.20
N ASP A 108 -11.47 -1.97 -4.28
CA ASP A 108 -12.87 -1.59 -4.47
C ASP A 108 -13.20 -0.21 -3.86
N PHE A 109 -12.20 0.45 -3.27
CA PHE A 109 -12.32 1.80 -2.72
C PHE A 109 -11.03 2.61 -2.94
N THR A 110 -11.18 3.93 -2.85
CA THR A 110 -10.07 4.89 -2.78
C THR A 110 -10.28 5.83 -1.59
N VAL A 111 -9.21 6.33 -0.99
CA VAL A 111 -9.27 7.28 0.13
C VAL A 111 -8.81 8.65 -0.35
N GLU A 112 -9.68 9.64 -0.19
CA GLU A 112 -9.35 11.06 -0.36
C GLU A 112 -8.87 11.63 0.98
N THR A 113 -7.77 12.38 0.95
CA THR A 113 -7.24 13.08 2.12
C THR A 113 -7.59 14.56 2.05
N LEU A 114 -8.26 15.04 3.08
CA LEU A 114 -8.55 16.45 3.30
C LEU A 114 -7.58 16.98 4.36
N ASN A 115 -7.07 18.20 4.16
CA ASN A 115 -6.16 18.87 5.11
C ASN A 115 -4.90 18.07 5.49
N GLY A 116 -4.35 17.27 4.57
CA GLY A 116 -3.21 16.37 4.84
C GLY A 116 -1.91 17.02 5.31
N ASP A 117 -1.76 18.34 5.17
CA ASP A 117 -0.59 19.10 5.65
C ASP A 117 -0.61 19.37 7.17
N ARG A 118 -1.72 19.05 7.86
CA ARG A 118 -1.91 19.34 9.29
C ARG A 118 -2.42 18.11 10.04
N LEU A 119 -1.59 17.58 10.94
CA LEU A 119 -1.93 16.38 11.72
C LEU A 119 -3.17 16.54 12.61
N ASP A 120 -3.45 17.76 13.08
CA ASP A 120 -4.60 18.07 13.95
C ASP A 120 -5.92 18.23 13.19
N GLN A 121 -5.87 18.23 11.85
CA GLN A 121 -7.01 18.57 11.00
C GLN A 121 -7.18 17.65 9.80
N VAL A 122 -6.26 16.69 9.63
CA VAL A 122 -6.35 15.69 8.57
C VAL A 122 -7.63 14.89 8.75
N SER A 123 -8.38 14.73 7.68
CA SER A 123 -9.57 13.87 7.65
C SER A 123 -9.62 13.12 6.32
N TYR A 124 -10.42 12.07 6.27
CA TYR A 124 -10.54 11.21 5.10
C TYR A 124 -11.98 11.08 4.63
N VAL A 125 -12.13 10.86 3.33
CA VAL A 125 -13.38 10.42 2.71
C VAL A 125 -13.08 9.18 1.88
N VAL A 126 -13.82 8.10 2.11
CA VAL A 126 -13.70 6.85 1.37
C VAL A 126 -14.69 6.87 0.20
N HIS A 127 -14.17 6.67 -1.00
CA HIS A 127 -14.96 6.59 -2.23
C HIS A 127 -15.03 5.14 -2.69
N LEU A 128 -16.23 4.57 -2.71
CA LEU A 128 -16.46 3.20 -3.18
C LEU A 128 -16.62 3.15 -4.70
N ASP A 129 -15.87 2.27 -5.35
CA ASP A 129 -15.95 2.04 -6.80
C ASP A 129 -16.93 0.91 -7.13
N MET A 130 -18.16 1.04 -6.61
CA MET A 130 -19.24 0.06 -6.77
C MET A 130 -20.62 0.71 -6.62
N THR A 131 -21.67 -0.04 -6.93
CA THR A 131 -23.07 0.34 -6.77
C THR A 131 -23.65 -0.12 -5.42
N SER A 132 -24.80 0.43 -5.03
CA SER A 132 -25.52 -0.01 -3.81
C SER A 132 -25.87 -1.51 -3.84
N ASP A 133 -26.28 -2.03 -5.01
CA ASP A 133 -26.58 -3.46 -5.18
C ASP A 133 -25.33 -4.33 -4.99
N GLU A 134 -24.16 -3.87 -5.45
CA GLU A 134 -22.89 -4.58 -5.28
C GLU A 134 -22.40 -4.54 -3.82
N ILE A 135 -22.65 -3.44 -3.09
CA ILE A 135 -22.37 -3.35 -1.64
C ILE A 135 -23.16 -4.41 -0.88
N SER A 136 -24.46 -4.56 -1.18
CA SER A 136 -25.33 -5.54 -0.52
C SER A 136 -24.91 -7.00 -0.74
N GLN A 137 -24.05 -7.25 -1.73
CA GLN A 137 -23.51 -8.58 -2.05
C GLN A 137 -22.16 -8.86 -1.37
N GLN A 138 -21.56 -7.83 -0.74
CA GLN A 138 -20.31 -8.00 -0.01
C GLN A 138 -20.55 -8.83 1.26
N PRO A 139 -19.50 -9.48 1.79
CA PRO A 139 -19.62 -10.21 3.05
C PRO A 139 -20.03 -9.28 4.19
N GLU A 140 -21.07 -9.66 4.93
CA GLU A 140 -21.47 -8.96 6.15
C GLU A 140 -20.43 -9.25 7.26
N TYR A 141 -19.95 -8.19 7.90
CA TYR A 141 -19.04 -8.27 9.02
C TYR A 141 -19.80 -8.72 10.27
N THR A 142 -19.67 -10.00 10.57
CA THR A 142 -20.30 -10.65 11.74
C THR A 142 -19.26 -11.41 12.54
N SER A 143 -19.54 -11.68 13.81
CA SER A 143 -18.66 -12.51 14.66
C SER A 143 -18.38 -13.89 14.06
N THR A 144 -19.35 -14.47 13.34
CA THR A 144 -19.20 -15.75 12.64
C THR A 144 -18.26 -15.60 11.45
N TRP A 145 -18.47 -14.59 10.60
CA TRP A 145 -17.59 -14.30 9.47
C TRP A 145 -16.15 -14.05 9.93
N TRP A 146 -15.98 -13.26 10.99
CA TRP A 146 -14.67 -12.96 11.58
C TRP A 146 -13.95 -14.23 12.04
N ALA A 147 -14.63 -15.08 12.83
CA ALA A 147 -14.03 -16.32 13.34
C ALA A 147 -13.61 -17.25 12.20
N GLN A 148 -14.46 -17.44 11.19
CA GLN A 148 -14.18 -18.31 10.04
C GLN A 148 -13.04 -17.76 9.18
N THR A 149 -13.07 -16.46 8.87
CA THR A 149 -12.08 -15.81 8.01
C THR A 149 -10.71 -15.78 8.67
N LYS A 150 -10.65 -15.48 9.98
CA LYS A 150 -9.41 -15.53 10.76
C LYS A 150 -8.81 -16.94 10.78
N GLU A 151 -9.63 -17.97 11.02
CA GLU A 151 -9.15 -19.36 11.00
C GLU A 151 -8.62 -19.77 9.63
N ALA A 152 -9.36 -19.46 8.55
CA ALA A 152 -8.95 -19.77 7.19
C ALA A 152 -7.64 -19.05 6.79
N THR A 153 -7.54 -17.76 7.11
CA THR A 153 -6.36 -16.95 6.79
C THR A 153 -5.14 -17.41 7.58
N SER A 154 -5.29 -17.70 8.88
CA SER A 154 -4.21 -18.22 9.72
C SER A 154 -3.67 -19.57 9.22
N LYS A 155 -4.53 -20.47 8.75
CA LYS A 155 -4.11 -21.74 8.13
C LYS A 155 -3.33 -21.51 6.83
N ALA A 156 -3.84 -20.64 5.96
CA ALA A 156 -3.17 -20.31 4.70
C ALA A 156 -1.79 -19.68 4.95
N TRP A 157 -1.69 -18.83 5.97
CA TRP A 157 -0.45 -18.21 6.40
C TRP A 157 0.57 -19.23 6.91
N ALA A 158 0.16 -20.11 7.83
CA ALA A 158 1.04 -21.15 8.38
C ALA A 158 1.63 -22.03 7.28
N ASN A 159 0.79 -22.46 6.33
CA ASN A 159 1.22 -23.26 5.18
C ASN A 159 2.23 -22.49 4.29
N THR A 160 2.01 -21.19 4.09
CA THR A 160 2.91 -20.35 3.29
C THR A 160 4.25 -20.15 4.00
N LYS A 161 4.24 -19.91 5.31
CA LYS A 161 5.47 -19.76 6.10
C LYS A 161 6.31 -21.04 6.07
N GLU A 162 5.70 -22.22 6.17
CA GLU A 162 6.40 -23.50 6.06
C GLU A 162 7.03 -23.69 4.66
N GLY A 163 6.32 -23.31 3.60
CA GLY A 163 6.82 -23.44 2.22
C GLY A 163 7.84 -22.39 1.77
N ALA A 164 7.87 -21.20 2.40
CA ALA A 164 8.61 -20.03 1.90
C ALA A 164 9.35 -19.22 3.00
N SER A 165 9.68 -19.84 4.14
CA SER A 165 10.18 -19.16 5.36
C SER A 165 11.32 -18.16 5.15
N SER A 166 12.25 -18.37 4.21
CA SER A 166 13.40 -17.46 4.01
C SER A 166 13.05 -16.18 3.24
N ALA A 167 12.20 -16.28 2.21
CA ALA A 167 11.70 -15.13 1.46
C ALA A 167 10.75 -14.28 2.32
N TRP A 168 9.99 -14.96 3.18
CA TRP A 168 9.07 -14.38 4.13
C TRP A 168 9.75 -13.42 5.12
N GLU A 169 10.73 -13.92 5.88
CA GLU A 169 11.42 -13.13 6.93
C GLU A 169 12.20 -11.95 6.33
N THR A 170 12.73 -12.09 5.12
CA THR A 170 13.44 -11.01 4.40
C THR A 170 12.53 -9.82 4.11
N THR A 171 11.30 -10.07 3.64
CA THR A 171 10.35 -9.01 3.28
C THR A 171 9.85 -8.25 4.50
N LYS A 172 9.61 -8.97 5.61
CA LYS A 172 9.18 -8.38 6.88
C LYS A 172 10.25 -7.45 7.47
N SER A 173 11.51 -7.90 7.51
CA SER A 173 12.62 -7.07 8.01
C SER A 173 12.76 -5.79 7.20
N ALA A 174 12.77 -5.88 5.87
CA ALA A 174 12.94 -4.72 4.99
C ALA A 174 11.84 -3.67 5.16
N THR A 175 10.59 -4.10 5.39
CA THR A 175 9.46 -3.19 5.61
C THR A 175 9.56 -2.51 6.97
N ALA A 176 9.91 -3.25 8.03
CA ALA A 176 10.09 -2.69 9.36
C ALA A 176 11.22 -1.65 9.40
N ASP A 177 12.36 -1.97 8.77
CA ASP A 177 13.50 -1.05 8.68
C ASP A 177 13.15 0.25 7.94
N ALA A 178 12.33 0.17 6.88
CA ALA A 178 11.85 1.33 6.15
C ALA A 178 10.97 2.24 7.01
N LEU A 179 10.04 1.67 7.77
CA LEU A 179 9.16 2.43 8.68
C LEU A 179 9.95 3.07 9.84
N THR A 180 10.87 2.34 10.46
CA THR A 180 11.76 2.89 11.49
C THR A 180 12.60 4.04 10.95
N SER A 181 13.13 3.90 9.74
CA SER A 181 13.91 4.97 9.09
C SER A 181 13.07 6.22 8.84
N ALA A 182 11.81 6.05 8.40
CA ALA A 182 10.87 7.17 8.21
C ALA A 182 10.54 7.87 9.54
N GLY A 183 10.28 7.11 10.61
CA GLY A 183 10.02 7.66 11.94
C GLY A 183 11.18 8.51 12.48
N ASN A 184 12.41 7.97 12.41
CA ASN A 184 13.61 8.69 12.86
C ASN A 184 13.85 10.00 12.08
N ALA A 185 13.51 10.02 10.78
CA ALA A 185 13.64 11.22 9.97
C ALA A 185 12.67 12.33 10.40
N LEU A 186 11.42 11.95 10.75
CA LEU A 186 10.41 12.87 11.25
C LEU A 186 10.77 13.41 12.64
N GLU A 187 11.28 12.57 13.54
CA GLU A 187 11.74 12.98 14.87
C GLU A 187 12.90 13.99 14.77
N SER A 188 13.90 13.71 13.93
CA SER A 188 15.02 14.64 13.71
C SER A 188 14.57 15.98 13.09
N ALA A 189 13.56 15.97 12.22
CA ALA A 189 12.99 17.20 11.68
C ALA A 189 12.23 18.00 12.74
N GLY A 190 11.48 17.32 13.62
CA GLY A 190 10.78 17.91 14.75
C GLY A 190 11.72 18.54 15.78
N GLU A 191 12.80 17.85 16.17
CA GLU A 191 13.81 18.38 17.10
C GLU A 191 14.48 19.65 16.56
N LYS A 192 14.80 19.69 15.26
CA LYS A 192 15.37 20.88 14.61
C LYS A 192 14.41 22.05 14.60
N ALA A 193 13.12 21.79 14.35
CA ALA A 193 12.09 22.81 14.42
C ALA A 193 11.96 23.36 15.85
N GLN A 194 11.96 22.48 16.87
CA GLN A 194 11.86 22.88 18.27
C GLN A 194 13.07 23.72 18.74
N GLN A 195 14.29 23.30 18.39
CA GLN A 195 15.52 24.05 18.70
C GLN A 195 15.54 25.45 18.04
N ALA A 196 15.01 25.58 16.82
CA ALA A 196 14.92 26.87 16.14
C ALA A 196 13.89 27.83 16.79
N VAL A 197 12.86 27.28 17.44
CA VAL A 197 11.86 28.07 18.19
C VAL A 197 12.42 28.49 19.55
N ASP A 198 13.11 27.60 20.26
CA ASP A 198 13.69 27.88 21.58
C ASP A 198 14.91 28.81 21.51
N SER A 199 15.64 28.83 20.39
CA SER A 199 16.78 29.73 20.17
C SER A 199 16.40 31.17 19.79
N ASN A 200 15.10 31.44 19.61
CA ASN A 200 14.54 32.75 19.22
C ASN A 200 13.74 33.43 20.36
N GLN A 201 13.83 32.91 21.58
CA GLN A 201 13.39 33.57 22.83
C GLN A 201 14.58 34.05 23.65
#